data_AF-A0A2V9D2W1-F1
#
_entry.id   AF-A0A2V9D2W1-F1
#
_cell.length_a   1.000
_cell.length_b   1.000
_cell.length_c   1.000
_cell.angle_alpha   90.00
_cell.angle_beta   90.00
_cell.angle_gamma   90.00
#
_symmetry.space_group_name_H-M   'P 1'
#
loop_
_entity.id
_entity.type
_entity.pdbx_description
1 polymer ?
#
loop_
_entity_poly.entity_id
_entity_poly.type
_entity_poly.pdbx_seq_one_letter_code
_entity_poly.pdbx_strand_id
1 'polypeptide(L)'
;MPIVKRALLVIVAISVVAQAAYSQQFRFHLQEATIDDVHRAIREGRITCRGLVQLYITRAKAYNGVSDELVTKDGAPVPPAPGVIRVGAPLKFPTATVAISTLLPDFDQYAGPPIELGRMEPTASDPSVHQQYGMTIGMANAGQLNALGTLNLRGERSVTCKGDRDRRPSDGPLPKGSPAVCEEFRKQPDALERAAELDAQYGRNPDLQKMPMYCVVFTFKDSYDTKDMRSTGGADANYDIDFPARDHTLVSQLREKGAIIYAKAVNTEYNGRPVPAIRGDDSSESRGSNRPTKVFVSTQGYQRSSWAGNPSDVYDTTRAASLGSSSGSGVSVSANLAMCSLCEETSMSCRGPSNHNAVSLILPHKSLISFLGGALGADIYNDRAGIMCRTVRDAAKVLDALKDPASGYYDPRDIFTTVPRSSVLDKGYAASAASPGARGSLRGFRIGIIRESMLTFPGVKADEPIAQAAA
;
A
#
# COMPACT_ATOMS: atom_id res chain seq x y z
N MET A 1 -6.40 60.20 -16.15
CA MET A 1 -7.29 59.01 -16.04
C MET A 1 -7.31 58.01 -17.23
N PRO A 2 -6.81 58.27 -18.46
CA PRO A 2 -6.93 57.28 -19.55
C PRO A 2 -5.85 56.19 -19.59
N ILE A 3 -4.67 56.43 -18.98
CA ILE A 3 -3.51 55.51 -19.04
C ILE A 3 -3.73 54.27 -18.15
N VAL A 4 -4.36 54.44 -16.98
CA VAL A 4 -4.62 53.36 -16.02
C VAL A 4 -5.63 52.34 -16.56
N LYS A 5 -6.65 52.79 -17.32
CA LYS A 5 -7.64 51.89 -17.93
C LYS A 5 -7.05 51.03 -19.05
N ARG A 6 -6.12 51.57 -19.86
CA ARG A 6 -5.42 50.81 -20.91
C ARG A 6 -4.47 49.76 -20.34
N ALA A 7 -3.73 50.09 -19.27
CA ALA A 7 -2.87 49.14 -18.58
C ALA A 7 -3.66 47.97 -17.96
N LEU A 8 -4.82 48.26 -17.35
CA LEU A 8 -5.69 47.23 -16.75
C LEU A 8 -6.29 46.30 -17.82
N LEU A 9 -6.71 46.84 -18.98
CA LEU A 9 -7.26 46.03 -20.08
C LEU A 9 -6.20 45.13 -20.73
N VAL A 10 -4.96 45.61 -20.86
CA VAL A 10 -3.84 44.83 -21.39
C VAL A 10 -3.43 43.71 -20.42
N ILE A 11 -3.42 43.97 -19.11
CA ILE A 11 -3.11 42.95 -18.09
C ILE A 11 -4.21 41.86 -18.05
N VAL A 12 -5.48 42.25 -18.16
CA VAL A 12 -6.60 41.29 -18.24
C VAL A 12 -6.53 40.47 -19.52
N ALA A 13 -6.26 41.09 -20.67
CA ALA A 13 -6.13 40.37 -21.95
C ALA A 13 -4.94 39.39 -21.96
N ILE A 14 -3.78 39.77 -21.42
CA ILE A 14 -2.61 38.88 -21.31
C ILE A 14 -2.91 37.72 -20.34
N SER A 15 -3.63 37.97 -19.25
CA SER A 15 -4.01 36.93 -18.29
C SER A 15 -5.00 35.92 -18.88
N VAL A 16 -5.96 36.38 -19.68
CA VAL A 16 -6.94 35.52 -20.38
C VAL A 16 -6.27 34.70 -21.49
N VAL A 17 -5.33 35.29 -22.24
CA VAL A 17 -4.57 34.56 -23.28
C VAL A 17 -3.61 33.54 -22.65
N ALA A 18 -2.97 33.86 -21.52
CA ALA A 18 -2.11 32.92 -20.79
C ALA A 18 -2.90 31.75 -20.19
N GLN A 19 -4.11 31.99 -19.66
CA GLN A 19 -5.00 30.93 -19.19
C GLN A 19 -5.52 30.04 -20.34
N ALA A 20 -5.84 30.64 -21.50
CA ALA A 20 -6.24 29.89 -22.69
C ALA A 20 -5.10 29.05 -23.28
N ALA A 21 -3.85 29.55 -23.24
CA ALA A 21 -2.66 28.81 -23.64
C ALA A 21 -2.35 27.64 -22.68
N TYR A 22 -2.50 27.85 -21.36
CA TYR A 22 -2.32 26.79 -20.36
C TYR A 22 -3.40 25.69 -20.48
N SER A 23 -4.64 26.04 -20.86
CA SER A 23 -5.72 25.06 -21.04
C SER A 23 -5.60 24.23 -22.32
N GLN A 24 -4.86 24.70 -23.35
CA GLN A 24 -4.61 23.93 -24.57
C GLN A 24 -3.50 22.87 -24.42
N GLN A 25 -2.67 22.94 -23.36
CA GLN A 25 -1.48 22.11 -23.22
C GLN A 25 -1.59 20.98 -22.18
N PHE A 26 -2.62 20.97 -21.33
CA PHE A 26 -2.80 19.89 -20.35
C PHE A 26 -3.26 18.59 -21.03
N ARG A 27 -2.41 17.57 -20.99
CA ARG A 27 -2.74 16.19 -21.33
C ARG A 27 -2.63 15.36 -20.06
N PHE A 28 -3.70 14.67 -19.70
CA PHE A 28 -3.65 13.78 -18.53
C PHE A 28 -2.66 12.65 -18.80
N HIS A 29 -1.70 12.50 -17.89
CA HIS A 29 -0.75 11.40 -17.87
C HIS A 29 -0.78 10.81 -16.47
N LEU A 30 -0.94 9.49 -16.37
CA LEU A 30 -1.18 8.83 -15.08
C LEU A 30 0.05 8.90 -14.15
N GLN A 31 1.25 8.72 -14.71
CA GLN A 31 2.46 8.66 -13.91
C GLN A 31 2.72 10.05 -13.33
N GLU A 32 2.99 10.09 -12.04
CA GLU A 32 3.18 11.34 -11.27
C GLU A 32 1.97 12.28 -11.24
N ALA A 33 0.77 11.84 -11.67
CA ALA A 33 -0.43 12.65 -11.57
C ALA A 33 -0.77 12.97 -10.11
N THR A 34 -0.98 14.26 -9.81
CA THR A 34 -1.48 14.68 -8.50
C THR A 34 -2.99 14.53 -8.39
N ILE A 35 -3.54 14.63 -7.18
CA ILE A 35 -4.99 14.68 -6.97
C ILE A 35 -5.63 15.84 -7.75
N ASP A 36 -4.95 16.98 -7.84
CA ASP A 36 -5.47 18.15 -8.60
C ASP A 36 -5.48 17.88 -10.11
N ASP A 37 -4.49 17.16 -10.63
CA ASP A 37 -4.45 16.78 -12.05
C ASP A 37 -5.59 15.85 -12.43
N VAL A 38 -5.91 14.87 -11.57
CA VAL A 38 -7.06 13.98 -11.77
C VAL A 38 -8.37 14.77 -11.73
N HIS A 39 -8.60 15.59 -10.71
CA HIS A 39 -9.83 16.38 -10.63
C HIS A 39 -9.97 17.36 -11.80
N ARG A 40 -8.87 17.97 -12.27
CA ARG A 40 -8.86 18.81 -13.47
C ARG A 40 -9.21 17.99 -14.71
N ALA A 41 -8.56 16.84 -14.90
CA ALA A 41 -8.80 15.97 -16.04
C ALA A 41 -10.25 15.49 -16.13
N ILE A 42 -10.87 15.15 -15.00
CA ILE A 42 -12.29 14.75 -14.96
C ILE A 42 -13.20 15.94 -15.29
N ARG A 43 -13.01 17.11 -14.66
CA ARG A 43 -13.81 18.31 -14.97
C ARG A 43 -13.69 18.75 -16.43
N GLU A 44 -12.52 18.59 -17.03
CA GLU A 44 -12.26 18.85 -18.46
C GLU A 44 -12.73 17.72 -19.40
N GLY A 45 -13.19 16.58 -18.86
CA GLY A 45 -13.69 15.45 -19.65
C GLY A 45 -12.58 14.67 -20.36
N ARG A 46 -11.34 14.75 -19.86
CA ARG A 46 -10.17 14.04 -20.38
C ARG A 46 -10.10 12.59 -19.88
N ILE A 47 -10.69 12.32 -18.72
CA ILE A 47 -10.75 10.98 -18.12
C ILE A 47 -12.02 10.86 -17.28
N THR A 48 -12.51 9.63 -17.09
CA THR A 48 -13.58 9.32 -16.13
C THR A 48 -13.00 8.53 -14.96
N CYS A 49 -13.74 8.38 -13.87
CA CYS A 49 -13.33 7.58 -12.73
C CYS A 49 -13.07 6.13 -13.14
N ARG A 50 -13.97 5.54 -13.92
CA ARG A 50 -13.79 4.19 -14.47
C ARG A 50 -12.57 4.10 -15.37
N GLY A 51 -12.35 5.11 -16.23
CA GLY A 51 -11.16 5.19 -17.07
C GLY A 51 -9.87 5.24 -16.25
N LEU A 52 -9.86 6.00 -15.15
CA LEU A 52 -8.71 6.10 -14.25
C LEU A 52 -8.40 4.76 -13.55
N VAL A 53 -9.42 4.10 -13.00
CA VAL A 53 -9.26 2.75 -12.41
C VAL A 53 -8.75 1.76 -13.45
N GLN A 54 -9.27 1.81 -14.68
CA GLN A 54 -8.81 0.95 -15.77
C GLN A 54 -7.33 1.17 -16.11
N LEU A 55 -6.83 2.41 -16.08
CA LEU A 55 -5.41 2.69 -16.27
C LEU A 55 -4.53 2.06 -15.17
N TYR A 56 -4.96 2.13 -13.91
CA TYR A 56 -4.25 1.48 -12.81
C TYR A 56 -4.29 -0.05 -12.90
N ILE A 57 -5.43 -0.65 -13.27
CA ILE A 57 -5.52 -2.08 -13.56
C ILE A 57 -4.56 -2.48 -14.68
N THR A 58 -4.49 -1.70 -15.77
CA THR A 58 -3.56 -1.97 -16.88
C THR A 58 -2.11 -1.94 -16.42
N ARG A 59 -1.73 -1.00 -15.55
CA ARG A 59 -0.38 -0.98 -14.96
C ARG A 59 -0.13 -2.15 -14.02
N ALA A 60 -1.11 -2.52 -13.19
CA ALA A 60 -1.01 -3.69 -12.33
C ALA A 60 -0.81 -4.97 -13.15
N LYS A 61 -1.50 -5.14 -14.29
CA LYS A 61 -1.25 -6.26 -15.22
C LYS A 61 0.17 -6.27 -15.76
N ALA A 62 0.76 -5.09 -16.00
CA ALA A 62 2.09 -4.97 -16.58
C ALA A 62 3.21 -5.22 -15.56
N TYR A 63 3.02 -4.82 -14.30
CA TYR A 63 4.12 -4.69 -13.32
C TYR A 63 3.88 -5.40 -11.97
N ASN A 64 2.71 -6.01 -11.72
CA ASN A 64 2.36 -6.59 -10.41
C ASN A 64 2.39 -8.14 -10.37
N GLY A 65 3.34 -8.74 -11.09
CA GLY A 65 3.64 -10.17 -11.04
C GLY A 65 4.73 -10.52 -10.03
N VAL A 66 5.16 -11.78 -10.07
CA VAL A 66 6.26 -12.35 -9.28
C VAL A 66 7.59 -11.72 -9.70
N SER A 67 8.42 -11.35 -8.73
CA SER A 67 9.67 -10.60 -8.95
C SER A 67 10.91 -11.33 -8.42
N ASP A 68 10.71 -12.53 -7.88
CA ASP A 68 11.72 -13.35 -7.24
C ASP A 68 11.68 -14.81 -7.71
N GLU A 69 12.82 -15.48 -7.57
CA GLU A 69 12.99 -16.90 -7.86
C GLU A 69 13.41 -17.66 -6.60
N LEU A 70 13.15 -18.97 -6.61
CA LEU A 70 13.47 -19.82 -5.47
C LEU A 70 14.98 -20.00 -5.33
N VAL A 71 15.45 -20.06 -4.09
CA VAL A 71 16.81 -20.54 -3.79
C VAL A 71 16.72 -21.97 -3.30
N THR A 72 17.24 -22.91 -4.09
CA THR A 72 17.22 -24.35 -3.80
C THR A 72 18.61 -24.85 -3.38
N LYS A 73 18.72 -26.12 -3.01
CA LYS A 73 20.00 -26.70 -2.56
C LYS A 73 21.08 -26.63 -3.64
N ASP A 74 20.72 -26.92 -4.88
CA ASP A 74 21.63 -27.17 -6.00
C ASP A 74 21.34 -26.29 -7.24
N GLY A 75 20.29 -25.45 -7.19
CA GLY A 75 19.87 -24.63 -8.32
C GLY A 75 19.08 -25.40 -9.38
N ALA A 76 18.65 -26.64 -9.09
CA ALA A 76 17.83 -27.40 -10.01
C ALA A 76 16.48 -26.71 -10.26
N PRO A 77 15.96 -26.73 -11.50
CA PRO A 77 14.66 -26.13 -11.80
C PRO A 77 13.53 -26.87 -11.07
N VAL A 78 12.48 -26.14 -10.72
CA VAL A 78 11.24 -26.71 -10.14
C VAL A 78 10.17 -26.89 -11.22
N PRO A 79 9.22 -27.82 -11.04
CA PRO A 79 8.07 -27.95 -11.94
C PRO A 79 7.25 -26.64 -12.00
N PRO A 80 6.63 -26.32 -13.14
CA PRO A 80 5.64 -25.26 -13.22
C PRO A 80 4.50 -25.51 -12.22
N ALA A 81 4.04 -24.47 -11.54
CA ALA A 81 2.95 -24.55 -10.58
C ALA A 81 1.89 -23.48 -10.87
N PRO A 82 0.59 -23.81 -10.74
CA PRO A 82 -0.49 -22.84 -10.98
C PRO A 82 -0.52 -21.80 -9.86
N GLY A 83 -0.51 -20.52 -10.21
CA GLY A 83 -0.68 -19.43 -9.25
C GLY A 83 -2.11 -18.95 -9.11
N VAL A 84 -2.39 -18.24 -8.02
CA VAL A 84 -3.67 -17.54 -7.83
C VAL A 84 -3.92 -16.54 -8.96
N ILE A 85 -5.20 -16.30 -9.28
CA ILE A 85 -5.58 -15.23 -10.21
C ILE A 85 -5.28 -13.89 -9.53
N ARG A 86 -4.50 -13.05 -10.22
CA ARG A 86 -4.25 -11.68 -9.81
C ARG A 86 -4.29 -10.76 -11.02
N VAL A 87 -5.14 -9.73 -10.96
CA VAL A 87 -5.39 -8.82 -12.08
C VAL A 87 -5.90 -9.55 -13.32
N GLY A 88 -6.73 -10.58 -13.14
CA GLY A 88 -7.40 -11.33 -14.20
C GLY A 88 -6.56 -12.40 -14.90
N ALA A 89 -5.37 -12.73 -14.39
CA ALA A 89 -4.56 -13.85 -14.90
C ALA A 89 -3.89 -14.63 -13.76
N PRO A 90 -3.66 -15.95 -13.91
CA PRO A 90 -2.86 -16.71 -12.95
C PRO A 90 -1.45 -16.12 -12.83
N LEU A 91 -0.93 -16.02 -11.61
CA LEU A 91 0.48 -15.71 -11.39
C LEU A 91 1.36 -16.77 -12.06
N LYS A 92 2.46 -16.31 -12.67
CA LYS A 92 3.47 -17.16 -13.27
C LYS A 92 4.72 -17.12 -12.41
N PHE A 93 5.10 -18.27 -11.86
CA PHE A 93 6.31 -18.42 -11.07
C PHE A 93 7.49 -18.84 -11.96
N PRO A 94 8.70 -18.29 -11.76
CA PRO A 94 9.91 -18.81 -12.39
C PRO A 94 10.13 -20.28 -12.02
N THR A 95 10.49 -21.09 -13.02
CA THR A 95 10.90 -22.50 -12.80
C THR A 95 12.41 -22.64 -12.62
N ALA A 96 13.19 -21.69 -13.14
CA ALA A 96 14.61 -21.57 -12.81
C ALA A 96 14.77 -21.24 -11.32
N THR A 97 15.82 -21.77 -10.72
CA THR A 97 16.15 -21.52 -9.32
C THR A 97 17.63 -21.23 -9.18
N VAL A 98 18.03 -20.71 -8.02
CA VAL A 98 19.43 -20.40 -7.70
C VAL A 98 19.91 -21.36 -6.63
N ALA A 99 21.13 -21.90 -6.79
CA ALA A 99 21.76 -22.70 -5.75
C ALA A 99 22.06 -21.83 -4.52
N ILE A 100 21.81 -22.36 -3.33
CA ILE A 100 22.11 -21.65 -2.08
C ILE A 100 23.59 -21.28 -1.95
N SER A 101 24.50 -22.05 -2.56
CA SER A 101 25.93 -21.74 -2.60
C SER A 101 26.26 -20.41 -3.29
N THR A 102 25.36 -19.86 -4.12
CA THR A 102 25.49 -18.51 -4.69
C THR A 102 25.37 -17.42 -3.63
N LEU A 103 24.60 -17.67 -2.56
CA LEU A 103 24.39 -16.74 -1.45
C LEU A 103 25.28 -17.07 -0.25
N LEU A 104 25.54 -18.36 -0.02
CA LEU A 104 26.33 -18.89 1.08
C LEU A 104 27.40 -19.84 0.50
N PRO A 105 28.57 -19.34 0.03
CA PRO A 105 29.57 -20.13 -0.68
C PRO A 105 30.00 -21.42 0.03
N ASP A 106 30.14 -21.37 1.36
CA ASP A 106 30.54 -22.51 2.21
C ASP A 106 29.32 -23.20 2.86
N PHE A 107 28.19 -23.29 2.15
CA PHE A 107 26.95 -23.88 2.69
C PHE A 107 27.12 -25.34 3.14
N ASP A 108 28.01 -26.10 2.51
CA ASP A 108 28.35 -27.47 2.91
C ASP A 108 29.03 -27.55 4.28
N GLN A 109 29.66 -26.46 4.73
CA GLN A 109 30.30 -26.33 6.04
C GLN A 109 29.36 -25.71 7.09
N TYR A 110 28.16 -25.27 6.70
CA TYR A 110 27.20 -24.64 7.61
C TYR A 110 26.70 -25.65 8.67
N ALA A 111 27.07 -25.42 9.93
CA ALA A 111 26.72 -26.26 11.07
C ALA A 111 25.61 -25.65 11.97
N GLY A 112 24.96 -24.55 11.53
CA GLY A 112 23.89 -23.88 12.26
C GLY A 112 22.52 -24.59 12.12
N PRO A 113 21.45 -23.97 12.65
CA PRO A 113 20.09 -24.50 12.51
C PRO A 113 19.69 -24.68 11.04
N PRO A 114 18.90 -25.70 10.67
CA PRO A 114 18.62 -26.02 9.27
C PRO A 114 18.08 -24.82 8.48
N ILE A 115 18.48 -24.68 7.22
CA ILE A 115 18.04 -23.57 6.36
C ILE A 115 16.74 -23.94 5.65
N GLU A 116 15.78 -23.01 5.65
CA GLU A 116 14.49 -23.14 4.95
C GLU A 116 14.64 -22.84 3.45
N LEU A 117 15.05 -23.84 2.68
CA LEU A 117 15.19 -23.75 1.23
C LEU A 117 13.87 -23.41 0.52
N GLY A 118 14.00 -22.73 -0.61
CA GLY A 118 12.92 -22.34 -1.50
C GLY A 118 12.19 -23.55 -2.09
N ARG A 119 10.86 -23.50 -2.10
CA ARG A 119 9.99 -24.50 -2.73
C ARG A 119 8.68 -23.88 -3.20
N MET A 120 8.01 -24.56 -4.12
CA MET A 120 6.59 -24.34 -4.37
C MET A 120 5.77 -25.17 -3.37
N GLU A 121 4.72 -24.59 -2.81
CA GLU A 121 3.78 -25.29 -1.92
C GLU A 121 2.34 -24.89 -2.27
N PRO A 122 1.37 -25.83 -2.22
CA PRO A 122 -0.04 -25.47 -2.30
C PRO A 122 -0.42 -24.43 -1.25
N THR A 123 -1.28 -23.49 -1.62
CA THR A 123 -1.79 -22.51 -0.66
C THR A 123 -2.76 -23.18 0.32
N ALA A 124 -2.75 -22.73 1.58
CA ALA A 124 -3.64 -23.24 2.62
C ALA A 124 -5.09 -22.84 2.35
N SER A 125 -5.34 -21.65 1.79
CA SER A 125 -6.70 -21.20 1.45
C SER A 125 -7.27 -21.86 0.20
N ASP A 126 -6.42 -22.26 -0.75
CA ASP A 126 -6.82 -22.93 -1.99
C ASP A 126 -5.74 -23.93 -2.44
N PRO A 127 -5.86 -25.22 -2.07
CA PRO A 127 -4.85 -26.23 -2.41
C PRO A 127 -4.69 -26.49 -3.92
N SER A 128 -5.55 -25.91 -4.77
CA SER A 128 -5.43 -26.03 -6.23
C SER A 128 -4.39 -25.07 -6.84
N VAL A 129 -3.95 -24.06 -6.09
CA VAL A 129 -2.92 -23.10 -6.50
C VAL A 129 -1.74 -23.12 -5.53
N HIS A 130 -0.61 -22.59 -5.96
CA HIS A 130 0.66 -22.64 -5.23
C HIS A 130 1.23 -21.24 -4.99
N GLN A 131 2.15 -21.17 -4.03
CA GLN A 131 2.97 -20.00 -3.73
C GLN A 131 4.43 -20.41 -3.45
N GLN A 132 5.37 -19.47 -3.60
CA GLN A 132 6.76 -19.65 -3.21
C GLN A 132 6.92 -19.57 -1.68
N TYR A 133 7.42 -20.64 -1.08
CA TYR A 133 7.78 -20.75 0.35
C TYR A 133 9.29 -20.94 0.51
N GLY A 134 9.82 -20.61 1.70
CA GLY A 134 11.27 -20.65 1.96
C GLY A 134 12.08 -19.61 1.17
N MET A 135 13.39 -19.79 1.10
CA MET A 135 14.35 -18.84 0.50
C MET A 135 13.99 -18.44 -0.93
N THR A 136 13.93 -17.13 -1.16
CA THR A 136 13.82 -16.51 -2.49
C THR A 136 14.87 -15.43 -2.66
N ILE A 137 15.21 -15.14 -3.91
CA ILE A 137 16.13 -14.07 -4.31
C ILE A 137 15.46 -13.20 -5.37
N GLY A 138 15.64 -11.89 -5.28
CA GLY A 138 15.09 -10.95 -6.26
C GLY A 138 15.77 -11.11 -7.62
N MET A 139 14.97 -11.08 -8.70
CA MET A 139 15.47 -11.19 -10.06
C MET A 139 15.90 -9.82 -10.57
N ALA A 140 17.08 -9.71 -11.19
CA ALA A 140 17.52 -8.47 -11.81
C ALA A 140 16.62 -8.10 -13.00
N ASN A 141 16.16 -6.85 -13.06
CA ASN A 141 15.28 -6.35 -14.12
C ASN A 141 14.02 -7.22 -14.32
N ALA A 142 13.39 -7.67 -13.23
CA ALA A 142 12.26 -8.60 -13.27
C ALA A 142 11.08 -8.10 -14.12
N GLY A 143 10.96 -6.79 -14.30
CA GLY A 143 9.80 -6.14 -14.94
C GLY A 143 8.52 -6.27 -14.11
N GLN A 144 8.61 -6.84 -12.90
CA GLN A 144 7.53 -7.11 -11.97
C GLN A 144 7.96 -6.69 -10.55
N LEU A 145 7.00 -6.38 -9.69
CA LEU A 145 7.24 -5.78 -8.37
C LEU A 145 6.49 -6.44 -7.21
N ASN A 146 5.43 -7.19 -7.51
CA ASN A 146 4.56 -7.82 -6.51
C ASN A 146 4.06 -6.88 -5.37
N ALA A 147 3.60 -5.68 -5.73
CA ALA A 147 3.19 -4.65 -4.77
C ALA A 147 1.78 -4.83 -4.17
N LEU A 148 0.88 -5.49 -4.90
CA LEU A 148 -0.54 -5.66 -4.57
C LEU A 148 -0.85 -7.14 -4.39
N GLY A 149 -1.53 -7.49 -3.29
CA GLY A 149 -1.91 -8.87 -2.98
C GLY A 149 -3.30 -9.23 -3.51
N THR A 150 -4.30 -8.45 -3.11
CA THR A 150 -5.71 -8.66 -3.46
C THR A 150 -6.22 -7.43 -4.21
N LEU A 151 -6.85 -7.60 -5.36
CA LEU A 151 -7.48 -6.49 -6.08
C LEU A 151 -9.00 -6.57 -5.92
N ASN A 152 -9.65 -5.42 -5.84
CA ASN A 152 -11.11 -5.30 -5.79
C ASN A 152 -11.70 -5.49 -7.20
N LEU A 153 -11.56 -6.70 -7.72
CA LEU A 153 -12.09 -7.15 -9.00
C LEU A 153 -12.94 -8.39 -8.75
N ARG A 154 -14.10 -8.44 -9.43
CA ARG A 154 -15.04 -9.56 -9.32
C ARG A 154 -14.34 -10.91 -9.50
N GLY A 155 -14.58 -11.82 -8.57
CA GLY A 155 -14.11 -13.21 -8.63
C GLY A 155 -12.68 -13.45 -8.14
N GLU A 156 -11.87 -12.42 -7.88
CA GLU A 156 -10.50 -12.57 -7.33
C GLU A 156 -10.27 -11.87 -5.98
N ARG A 157 -11.25 -11.10 -5.50
CA ARG A 157 -11.17 -10.31 -4.26
C ARG A 157 -11.43 -11.09 -2.95
N SER A 158 -11.76 -12.37 -3.05
CA SER A 158 -11.96 -13.31 -1.93
C SER A 158 -11.72 -14.74 -2.41
N VAL A 159 -11.10 -15.58 -1.57
CA VAL A 159 -10.98 -17.03 -1.80
C VAL A 159 -12.28 -17.73 -1.43
N THR A 160 -12.93 -17.34 -0.34
CA THR A 160 -14.24 -17.86 0.11
C THR A 160 -15.29 -17.71 -1.01
N CYS A 161 -15.32 -16.54 -1.67
CA CYS A 161 -16.29 -16.20 -2.72
C CYS A 161 -15.67 -16.06 -4.11
N LYS A 162 -14.63 -16.84 -4.44
CA LYS A 162 -13.92 -16.76 -5.72
C LYS A 162 -14.76 -17.13 -6.96
N GLY A 163 -14.35 -16.62 -8.11
CA GLY A 163 -14.95 -16.91 -9.42
C GLY A 163 -16.43 -16.51 -9.50
N ASP A 164 -17.27 -17.40 -10.05
CA ASP A 164 -18.71 -17.16 -10.21
C ASP A 164 -19.48 -16.99 -8.90
N ARG A 165 -18.84 -17.25 -7.74
CA ARG A 165 -19.42 -16.99 -6.42
C ARG A 165 -19.44 -15.49 -6.06
N ASP A 166 -18.75 -14.66 -6.82
CA ASP A 166 -18.78 -13.19 -6.70
C ASP A 166 -19.30 -12.53 -8.00
N ARG A 167 -20.01 -13.28 -8.84
CA ARG A 167 -20.71 -12.71 -10.01
C ARG A 167 -21.74 -11.66 -9.59
N ARG A 168 -22.06 -10.71 -10.48
CA ARG A 168 -22.99 -9.62 -10.15
C ARG A 168 -24.38 -10.19 -9.83
N PRO A 169 -25.13 -9.60 -8.89
CA PRO A 169 -26.54 -9.92 -8.67
C PRO A 169 -27.39 -9.92 -9.94
N SER A 170 -27.13 -8.97 -10.84
CA SER A 170 -27.82 -8.84 -12.14
C SER A 170 -27.56 -10.01 -13.09
N ASP A 171 -26.49 -10.76 -12.90
CA ASP A 171 -26.11 -11.86 -13.80
C ASP A 171 -26.86 -13.16 -13.45
N GLY A 172 -27.63 -13.17 -12.36
CA GLY A 172 -28.44 -14.30 -11.92
C GLY A 172 -27.96 -14.93 -10.60
N PRO A 173 -28.51 -16.10 -10.25
CA PRO A 173 -28.22 -16.76 -8.98
C PRO A 173 -26.78 -17.29 -8.92
N LEU A 174 -26.29 -17.47 -7.69
CA LEU A 174 -25.01 -18.11 -7.44
C LEU A 174 -25.02 -19.60 -7.83
N PRO A 175 -23.85 -20.17 -8.19
CA PRO A 175 -23.73 -21.60 -8.39
C PRO A 175 -24.22 -22.41 -7.18
N LYS A 176 -24.84 -23.57 -7.43
CA LYS A 176 -25.29 -24.47 -6.36
C LYS A 176 -24.10 -24.85 -5.46
N GLY A 177 -24.31 -24.80 -4.14
CA GLY A 177 -23.26 -25.09 -3.15
C GLY A 177 -22.31 -23.92 -2.85
N SER A 178 -22.63 -22.70 -3.31
CA SER A 178 -21.91 -21.49 -2.87
C SER A 178 -22.17 -21.21 -1.39
N PRO A 179 -21.16 -20.76 -0.62
CA PRO A 179 -21.37 -20.31 0.76
C PRO A 179 -22.42 -19.20 0.81
N ALA A 180 -23.32 -19.26 1.80
CA ALA A 180 -24.42 -18.29 1.92
C ALA A 180 -23.93 -16.85 2.04
N VAL A 181 -22.78 -16.65 2.70
CA VAL A 181 -22.14 -15.33 2.86
C VAL A 181 -21.81 -14.66 1.51
N CYS A 182 -21.59 -15.44 0.45
CA CYS A 182 -21.25 -14.89 -0.86
C CYS A 182 -22.40 -14.12 -1.51
N GLU A 183 -23.65 -14.38 -1.11
CA GLU A 183 -24.80 -13.61 -1.58
C GLU A 183 -24.76 -12.17 -1.06
N GLU A 184 -24.34 -11.96 0.19
CA GLU A 184 -24.16 -10.62 0.74
C GLU A 184 -22.87 -9.97 0.24
N PHE A 185 -21.79 -10.75 0.13
CA PHE A 185 -20.50 -10.25 -0.36
C PHE A 185 -20.60 -9.68 -1.78
N ARG A 186 -21.22 -10.41 -2.71
CA ARG A 186 -21.32 -10.00 -4.11
C ARG A 186 -22.21 -8.76 -4.32
N LYS A 187 -22.95 -8.30 -3.32
CA LYS A 187 -23.68 -7.02 -3.40
C LYS A 187 -22.74 -5.81 -3.29
N GLN A 188 -21.55 -5.96 -2.71
CA GLN A 188 -20.58 -4.89 -2.70
C GLN A 188 -20.05 -4.64 -4.12
N PRO A 189 -20.01 -3.40 -4.63
CA PRO A 189 -19.43 -3.11 -5.93
C PRO A 189 -17.93 -3.40 -5.92
N ASP A 190 -17.39 -3.84 -7.05
CA ASP A 190 -15.94 -3.86 -7.27
C ASP A 190 -15.41 -2.45 -7.60
N ALA A 191 -14.10 -2.29 -7.80
CA ALA A 191 -13.52 -0.98 -8.07
C ALA A 191 -14.01 -0.33 -9.38
N LEU A 192 -14.26 -1.12 -10.42
CA LEU A 192 -14.74 -0.62 -11.71
C LEU A 192 -16.22 -0.25 -11.64
N GLU A 193 -17.03 -1.03 -10.93
CA GLU A 193 -18.43 -0.75 -10.64
C GLU A 193 -18.56 0.52 -9.80
N ARG A 194 -17.78 0.62 -8.72
CA ARG A 194 -17.81 1.81 -7.86
C ARG A 194 -17.40 3.07 -8.62
N ALA A 195 -16.39 2.95 -9.49
CA ALA A 195 -15.98 4.05 -10.35
C ALA A 195 -17.08 4.45 -11.36
N ALA A 196 -17.78 3.47 -11.93
CA ALA A 196 -18.90 3.72 -12.84
C ALA A 196 -20.10 4.36 -12.15
N GLU A 197 -20.39 3.99 -10.90
CA GLU A 197 -21.43 4.62 -10.07
C GLU A 197 -21.10 6.10 -9.83
N LEU A 198 -19.85 6.42 -9.47
CA LEU A 198 -19.39 7.79 -9.28
C LEU A 198 -19.51 8.60 -10.58
N ASP A 199 -19.06 8.04 -11.70
CA ASP A 199 -19.19 8.64 -13.03
C ASP A 199 -20.67 8.92 -13.38
N ALA A 200 -21.59 7.99 -13.10
CA ALA A 200 -23.01 8.14 -13.39
C ALA A 200 -23.68 9.19 -12.49
N GLN A 201 -23.29 9.25 -11.21
CA GLN A 201 -23.91 10.13 -10.23
C GLN A 201 -23.43 11.57 -10.31
N TYR A 202 -22.12 11.79 -10.54
CA TYR A 202 -21.51 13.11 -10.47
C TYR A 202 -20.85 13.55 -11.78
N GLY A 203 -20.44 12.59 -12.62
CA GLY A 203 -19.79 12.83 -13.90
C GLY A 203 -18.62 13.81 -13.78
N ARG A 204 -18.72 14.91 -14.52
CA ARG A 204 -17.69 15.96 -14.59
C ARG A 204 -17.88 17.08 -13.56
N ASN A 205 -18.95 17.05 -12.78
CA ASN A 205 -19.33 18.15 -11.87
C ASN A 205 -19.44 17.69 -10.40
N PRO A 206 -18.42 17.00 -9.84
CA PRO A 206 -18.44 16.64 -8.42
C PRO A 206 -18.36 17.88 -7.53
N ASP A 207 -19.03 17.84 -6.39
CA ASP A 207 -18.81 18.80 -5.31
C ASP A 207 -17.52 18.42 -4.57
N LEU A 208 -16.38 18.93 -5.04
CA LEU A 208 -15.06 18.62 -4.47
C LEU A 208 -14.84 19.15 -3.04
N GLN A 209 -15.73 20.00 -2.52
CA GLN A 209 -15.68 20.37 -1.10
C GLN A 209 -16.21 19.23 -0.23
N LYS A 210 -17.27 18.55 -0.69
CA LYS A 210 -17.82 17.36 -0.01
C LYS A 210 -17.08 16.08 -0.34
N MET A 211 -16.56 15.99 -1.56
CA MET A 211 -15.86 14.83 -2.12
C MET A 211 -14.42 15.19 -2.53
N PRO A 212 -13.57 15.62 -1.59
CA PRO A 212 -12.19 16.00 -1.89
C PRO A 212 -11.35 14.84 -2.42
N MET A 213 -11.81 13.59 -2.32
CA MET A 213 -11.13 12.40 -2.82
C MET A 213 -11.84 11.79 -4.03
N TYR A 214 -12.71 12.56 -4.72
CA TYR A 214 -13.48 12.07 -5.87
C TYR A 214 -12.58 11.38 -6.90
N CYS A 215 -12.73 10.06 -7.00
CA CYS A 215 -12.04 9.18 -7.93
C CYS A 215 -10.53 9.09 -7.71
N VAL A 216 -10.03 9.54 -6.55
CA VAL A 216 -8.67 9.26 -6.11
C VAL A 216 -8.57 7.76 -5.81
N VAL A 217 -7.60 7.10 -6.45
CA VAL A 217 -7.44 5.64 -6.41
C VAL A 217 -6.45 5.26 -5.33
N PHE A 218 -6.90 4.46 -4.36
CA PHE A 218 -6.14 4.07 -3.18
C PHE A 218 -5.84 2.58 -3.14
N THR A 219 -4.66 2.27 -2.60
CA THR A 219 -4.39 0.98 -1.95
C THR A 219 -4.44 1.14 -0.44
N PHE A 220 -4.67 0.03 0.27
CA PHE A 220 -4.53 -0.03 1.72
C PHE A 220 -3.63 -1.22 2.05
N LYS A 221 -2.77 -1.10 3.05
CA LYS A 221 -2.09 -2.27 3.63
C LYS A 221 -3.13 -3.34 3.96
N ASP A 222 -2.85 -4.61 3.69
CA ASP A 222 -3.83 -5.71 3.83
C ASP A 222 -4.40 -5.86 5.25
N SER A 223 -3.72 -5.32 6.26
CA SER A 223 -4.17 -5.34 7.64
C SER A 223 -5.42 -4.51 7.93
N TYR A 224 -5.76 -3.52 7.09
CA TYR A 224 -6.96 -2.71 7.27
C TYR A 224 -8.19 -3.45 6.76
N ASP A 225 -9.29 -3.46 7.49
CA ASP A 225 -10.53 -4.08 7.02
C ASP A 225 -11.14 -3.33 5.83
N THR A 226 -11.51 -4.08 4.79
CA THR A 226 -12.38 -3.60 3.70
C THR A 226 -13.45 -4.65 3.45
N LYS A 227 -14.73 -4.30 3.56
CA LYS A 227 -15.84 -5.28 3.48
C LYS A 227 -15.99 -6.00 2.13
N ASP A 228 -15.33 -5.49 1.10
CA ASP A 228 -15.41 -5.93 -0.29
C ASP A 228 -14.14 -6.62 -0.79
N MET A 229 -13.15 -6.82 0.08
CA MET A 229 -11.96 -7.61 -0.23
C MET A 229 -11.51 -8.39 1.00
N ARG A 230 -10.82 -9.50 0.75
CA ARG A 230 -10.02 -10.20 1.75
C ARG A 230 -9.16 -9.23 2.58
N SER A 231 -9.11 -9.41 3.89
CA SER A 231 -8.27 -8.64 4.82
C SER A 231 -7.66 -9.60 5.85
N THR A 232 -6.43 -10.08 5.61
CA THR A 232 -5.83 -11.17 6.42
C THR A 232 -4.47 -10.82 6.99
N GLY A 233 -4.06 -9.55 6.87
CA GLY A 233 -2.75 -9.10 7.31
C GLY A 233 -1.61 -9.78 6.55
N GLY A 234 -1.86 -10.21 5.32
CA GLY A 234 -0.91 -10.92 4.46
C GLY A 234 -0.85 -12.44 4.69
N ALA A 235 -1.59 -13.00 5.63
CA ALA A 235 -1.55 -14.43 5.91
C ALA A 235 -2.43 -15.24 4.96
N ASP A 236 -1.95 -16.41 4.58
CA ASP A 236 -2.68 -17.46 3.87
C ASP A 236 -3.09 -18.58 4.82
N ALA A 237 -4.39 -18.67 5.07
CA ALA A 237 -5.00 -19.72 5.85
C ALA A 237 -6.38 -20.05 5.27
N ASN A 238 -6.90 -21.23 5.58
CA ASN A 238 -8.24 -21.64 5.18
C ASN A 238 -9.31 -20.98 6.06
N TYR A 239 -9.52 -19.69 5.89
CA TYR A 239 -10.55 -18.94 6.61
C TYR A 239 -11.94 -19.34 6.13
N ASP A 240 -12.88 -19.55 7.07
CA ASP A 240 -14.30 -19.74 6.72
C ASP A 240 -14.86 -18.52 5.96
N ILE A 241 -14.42 -17.31 6.37
CA ILE A 241 -14.72 -16.03 5.73
C ILE A 241 -13.44 -15.18 5.77
N ASP A 242 -12.89 -14.83 4.61
CA ASP A 242 -11.63 -14.09 4.50
C ASP A 242 -11.78 -12.56 4.39
N PHE A 243 -13.01 -12.05 4.39
CA PHE A 243 -13.35 -10.64 4.35
C PHE A 243 -14.13 -10.19 5.61
N PRO A 244 -13.92 -8.95 6.08
CA PRO A 244 -14.59 -8.42 7.27
C PRO A 244 -16.03 -7.99 6.96
N ALA A 245 -16.87 -7.94 8.00
CA ALA A 245 -18.27 -7.51 7.85
C ALA A 245 -18.44 -5.99 7.59
N ARG A 246 -17.40 -5.19 7.85
CA ARG A 246 -17.42 -3.73 7.74
C ARG A 246 -16.05 -3.20 7.31
N ASP A 247 -16.05 -1.99 6.79
CA ASP A 247 -14.82 -1.25 6.52
C ASP A 247 -14.16 -0.77 7.82
N HIS A 248 -12.84 -0.65 7.78
CA HIS A 248 -12.12 0.19 8.72
C HIS A 248 -12.65 1.63 8.67
N THR A 249 -12.62 2.35 9.80
CA THR A 249 -13.12 3.73 9.89
C THR A 249 -12.54 4.64 8.79
N LEU A 250 -11.21 4.60 8.60
CA LEU A 250 -10.54 5.42 7.58
C LEU A 250 -10.92 5.01 6.15
N VAL A 251 -11.20 3.71 5.91
CA VAL A 251 -11.70 3.23 4.61
C VAL A 251 -13.08 3.83 4.34
N SER A 252 -14.00 3.75 5.31
CA SER A 252 -15.35 4.33 5.17
C SER A 252 -15.30 5.83 4.91
N GLN A 253 -14.52 6.57 5.72
CA GLN A 253 -14.37 8.01 5.58
C GLN A 253 -13.86 8.40 4.19
N LEU A 254 -12.83 7.73 3.67
CA LEU A 254 -12.33 8.04 2.32
C LEU A 254 -13.37 7.70 1.24
N ARG A 255 -14.10 6.58 1.36
CA ARG A 255 -15.18 6.22 0.43
C ARG A 255 -16.29 7.26 0.39
N GLU A 256 -16.68 7.79 1.56
CA GLU A 256 -17.66 8.87 1.70
C GLU A 256 -17.16 10.17 1.04
N LYS A 257 -15.84 10.40 1.00
CA LYS A 257 -15.21 11.51 0.29
C LYS A 257 -14.93 11.23 -1.20
N GLY A 258 -15.42 10.11 -1.73
CA GLY A 258 -15.34 9.77 -3.16
C GLY A 258 -14.14 8.93 -3.57
N ALA A 259 -13.33 8.46 -2.63
CA ALA A 259 -12.19 7.60 -2.92
C ALA A 259 -12.60 6.24 -3.48
N ILE A 260 -11.74 5.65 -4.31
CA ILE A 260 -11.89 4.30 -4.83
C ILE A 260 -10.79 3.42 -4.22
N ILE A 261 -11.19 2.49 -3.36
CA ILE A 261 -10.27 1.53 -2.74
C ILE A 261 -10.20 0.31 -3.66
N TYR A 262 -9.16 0.23 -4.49
CA TYR A 262 -9.12 -0.74 -5.58
C TYR A 262 -8.25 -1.97 -5.29
N ALA A 263 -7.37 -1.93 -4.29
CA ALA A 263 -6.53 -3.08 -3.95
C ALA A 263 -5.96 -3.02 -2.53
N LYS A 264 -5.58 -4.20 -2.04
CA LYS A 264 -4.74 -4.42 -0.85
C LYS A 264 -3.28 -4.45 -1.27
N ALA A 265 -2.47 -3.62 -0.62
CA ALA A 265 -1.04 -3.62 -0.74
C ALA A 265 -0.42 -4.76 0.07
N VAL A 266 0.60 -5.41 -0.50
CA VAL A 266 1.36 -6.46 0.19
C VAL A 266 2.00 -5.89 1.45
N ASN A 267 1.99 -6.68 2.52
CA ASN A 267 2.69 -6.36 3.75
C ASN A 267 3.44 -7.57 4.28
N THR A 268 4.43 -7.31 5.14
CA THR A 268 4.95 -8.38 5.98
C THR A 268 3.84 -8.93 6.85
N GLU A 269 3.65 -10.24 6.78
CA GLU A 269 2.59 -10.98 7.46
C GLU A 269 2.48 -10.60 8.94
N TYR A 270 1.26 -10.33 9.40
CA TYR A 270 0.95 -9.85 10.75
C TYR A 270 1.82 -8.66 11.19
N ASN A 271 2.07 -7.73 10.26
CA ASN A 271 2.91 -6.55 10.45
C ASN A 271 4.37 -6.83 10.85
N GLY A 272 4.85 -8.08 10.67
CA GLY A 272 6.16 -8.53 11.15
C GLY A 272 6.17 -9.00 12.60
N ARG A 273 4.99 -9.14 13.23
CA ARG A 273 4.83 -9.69 14.58
C ARG A 273 3.69 -10.72 14.60
N PRO A 274 4.00 -12.03 14.56
CA PRO A 274 2.97 -13.06 14.56
C PRO A 274 2.19 -13.15 15.89
N VAL A 275 2.58 -12.41 16.93
CA VAL A 275 1.89 -12.35 18.22
C VAL A 275 1.88 -10.91 18.76
N PRO A 276 0.77 -10.43 19.35
CA PRO A 276 0.75 -9.13 20.03
C PRO A 276 1.69 -9.16 21.24
N ALA A 277 2.69 -8.29 21.26
CA ALA A 277 3.55 -8.15 22.43
C ALA A 277 2.78 -7.40 23.53
N ILE A 278 2.49 -8.07 24.65
CA ILE A 278 2.08 -7.37 25.88
C ILE A 278 3.35 -6.80 26.52
N ARG A 279 3.36 -5.50 26.83
CA ARG A 279 4.53 -4.76 27.34
C ARG A 279 5.24 -5.47 28.50
N GLY A 280 6.57 -5.54 28.44
CA GLY A 280 7.45 -5.97 29.54
C GLY A 280 8.22 -7.25 29.27
N ASP A 281 7.92 -7.93 28.17
CA ASP A 281 8.54 -9.17 27.76
C ASP A 281 9.44 -8.91 26.54
N ASP A 282 10.76 -8.77 26.78
CA ASP A 282 11.81 -8.82 25.74
C ASP A 282 12.15 -10.26 25.34
N SER A 283 11.50 -11.21 25.99
CA SER A 283 11.81 -12.61 25.90
C SER A 283 11.08 -13.19 24.69
N SER A 284 11.70 -14.23 24.17
CA SER A 284 11.15 -15.10 23.15
C SER A 284 9.81 -15.79 23.53
N GLU A 285 9.18 -15.44 24.66
CA GLU A 285 8.02 -16.12 25.24
C GLU A 285 6.66 -15.57 24.76
N SER A 286 6.59 -14.35 24.23
CA SER A 286 5.42 -13.88 23.48
C SER A 286 5.27 -14.56 22.11
N ARG A 287 6.02 -15.61 21.78
CA ARG A 287 5.82 -16.39 20.55
C ARG A 287 4.74 -17.44 20.81
N GLY A 288 3.92 -17.78 19.83
CA GLY A 288 3.02 -18.93 19.95
C GLY A 288 3.82 -20.17 20.40
N SER A 289 3.16 -21.23 20.87
CA SER A 289 3.82 -22.43 21.42
C SER A 289 4.83 -23.11 20.48
N ASN A 290 4.89 -22.70 19.22
CA ASN A 290 5.82 -23.18 18.20
C ASN A 290 7.18 -22.46 18.28
N ARG A 291 8.25 -23.25 18.34
CA ARG A 291 9.64 -22.77 18.21
C ARG A 291 10.10 -22.86 16.75
N PRO A 292 10.84 -21.85 16.23
CA PRO A 292 11.37 -21.93 14.88
C PRO A 292 12.34 -23.12 14.78
N THR A 293 12.11 -24.01 13.83
CA THR A 293 12.95 -25.19 13.59
C THR A 293 13.96 -24.99 12.46
N LYS A 294 13.85 -23.86 11.75
CA LYS A 294 14.69 -23.51 10.60
C LYS A 294 14.97 -22.02 10.55
N VAL A 295 16.03 -21.65 9.84
CA VAL A 295 16.46 -20.27 9.59
C VAL A 295 16.22 -19.93 8.12
N PHE A 296 15.79 -18.70 7.88
CA PHE A 296 15.53 -18.17 6.55
C PHE A 296 16.47 -16.99 6.30
N VAL A 297 17.27 -17.09 5.24
CA VAL A 297 18.17 -16.01 4.79
C VAL A 297 17.54 -15.33 3.58
N SER A 298 17.53 -14.00 3.54
CA SER A 298 16.91 -13.28 2.43
C SER A 298 17.65 -12.00 2.08
N THR A 299 17.84 -11.78 0.77
CA THR A 299 18.29 -10.50 0.19
C THR A 299 17.13 -9.54 -0.07
N GLN A 300 15.90 -10.06 -0.10
CA GLN A 300 14.64 -9.32 -0.23
C GLN A 300 14.11 -8.82 1.13
N GLY A 301 14.91 -8.95 2.19
CA GLY A 301 14.55 -8.59 3.57
C GLY A 301 13.52 -9.54 4.16
N TYR A 302 12.95 -9.19 5.32
CA TYR A 302 11.92 -10.01 5.96
C TYR A 302 10.50 -9.77 5.38
N GLN A 303 10.39 -9.00 4.29
CA GLN A 303 9.12 -8.65 3.63
C GLN A 303 8.47 -9.90 3.02
N ARG A 304 7.50 -10.53 3.69
CA ARG A 304 6.82 -11.70 3.12
C ARG A 304 5.37 -11.77 3.54
N SER A 305 4.54 -12.22 2.61
CA SER A 305 3.16 -12.62 2.82
C SER A 305 2.99 -14.04 2.27
N SER A 306 2.50 -14.98 3.08
CA SER A 306 2.16 -16.33 2.59
C SER A 306 1.03 -16.31 1.55
N TRP A 307 0.19 -15.27 1.56
CA TRP A 307 -0.80 -15.05 0.51
C TRP A 307 -0.18 -14.44 -0.76
N ALA A 308 0.45 -13.28 -0.62
CA ALA A 308 0.80 -12.44 -1.76
C ALA A 308 2.21 -12.66 -2.30
N GLY A 309 3.11 -13.29 -1.53
CA GLY A 309 4.52 -13.45 -1.85
C GLY A 309 5.37 -12.27 -1.35
N ASN A 310 6.52 -12.05 -2.01
CA ASN A 310 7.49 -11.02 -1.63
C ASN A 310 7.47 -9.85 -2.63
N PRO A 311 7.34 -8.59 -2.15
CA PRO A 311 7.51 -7.41 -2.98
C PRO A 311 8.99 -7.07 -3.17
N SER A 312 9.34 -6.50 -4.33
CA SER A 312 10.69 -6.01 -4.63
C SER A 312 10.75 -4.48 -4.67
N ASP A 313 11.95 -3.93 -4.48
CA ASP A 313 12.19 -2.50 -4.62
C ASP A 313 11.95 -2.02 -6.06
N VAL A 314 11.42 -0.81 -6.21
CA VAL A 314 11.07 -0.23 -7.52
C VAL A 314 12.29 0.19 -8.34
N TYR A 315 13.39 0.51 -7.68
CA TYR A 315 14.63 0.98 -8.31
C TYR A 315 15.61 -0.15 -8.59
N ASP A 316 15.57 -1.23 -7.80
CA ASP A 316 16.40 -2.42 -7.98
C ASP A 316 15.65 -3.68 -7.52
N THR A 317 15.11 -4.45 -8.46
CA THR A 317 14.31 -5.66 -8.16
C THR A 317 15.11 -6.80 -7.53
N THR A 318 16.43 -6.65 -7.35
CA THR A 318 17.24 -7.60 -6.57
C THR A 318 17.23 -7.29 -5.07
N ARG A 319 16.66 -6.15 -4.66
CA ARG A 319 16.68 -5.65 -3.28
C ARG A 319 15.31 -5.66 -2.63
N ALA A 320 15.36 -5.77 -1.31
CA ALA A 320 14.22 -5.62 -0.42
C ALA A 320 13.43 -4.34 -0.70
N ALA A 321 12.14 -4.49 -0.98
CA ALA A 321 11.21 -3.36 -1.11
C ALA A 321 11.21 -2.41 0.10
N SER A 322 11.59 -2.89 1.28
CA SER A 322 11.59 -2.09 2.50
C SER A 322 12.34 -2.80 3.65
N LEU A 323 12.41 -2.13 4.80
CA LEU A 323 12.49 -2.75 6.11
C LEU A 323 11.11 -3.22 6.61
N GLY A 324 9.99 -2.87 5.99
CA GLY A 324 8.66 -3.40 6.28
C GLY A 324 8.00 -2.75 7.48
N SER A 325 6.73 -3.01 7.76
CA SER A 325 5.88 -4.01 7.09
C SER A 325 4.96 -3.50 5.98
N SER A 326 4.80 -2.20 5.74
CA SER A 326 3.91 -1.68 4.67
C SER A 326 4.60 -1.58 3.30
N SER A 327 5.31 -2.63 2.90
CA SER A 327 6.18 -2.66 1.72
C SER A 327 5.42 -2.37 0.43
N GLY A 328 4.32 -3.09 0.18
CA GLY A 328 3.48 -2.89 -0.99
C GLY A 328 2.82 -1.51 -1.04
N SER A 329 2.59 -0.85 0.11
CA SER A 329 2.07 0.51 0.15
C SER A 329 3.08 1.49 -0.44
N GLY A 330 4.36 1.36 -0.06
CA GLY A 330 5.46 2.15 -0.62
C GLY A 330 5.67 1.87 -2.11
N VAL A 331 5.80 0.58 -2.47
CA VAL A 331 6.03 0.13 -3.86
C VAL A 331 4.88 0.56 -4.78
N SER A 332 3.62 0.38 -4.37
CA SER A 332 2.45 0.69 -5.22
C SER A 332 2.32 2.18 -5.53
N VAL A 333 2.62 3.05 -4.57
CA VAL A 333 2.65 4.51 -4.81
C VAL A 333 3.85 4.88 -5.67
N SER A 334 5.03 4.33 -5.38
CA SER A 334 6.25 4.67 -6.12
C SER A 334 6.16 4.27 -7.59
N ALA A 335 5.67 3.08 -7.89
CA ALA A 335 5.49 2.57 -9.25
C ALA A 335 4.22 3.10 -9.96
N ASN A 336 3.52 4.09 -9.40
CA ASN A 336 2.24 4.61 -9.89
C ASN A 336 1.21 3.49 -10.19
N LEU A 337 1.14 2.49 -9.31
CA LEU A 337 0.06 1.50 -9.30
C LEU A 337 -1.17 2.05 -8.55
N ALA A 338 -0.96 3.01 -7.65
CA ALA A 338 -2.02 3.79 -7.00
C ALA A 338 -1.61 5.26 -6.88
N MET A 339 -2.56 6.16 -6.59
CA MET A 339 -2.22 7.56 -6.28
C MET A 339 -1.66 7.69 -4.87
N CYS A 340 -2.34 7.05 -3.93
CA CYS A 340 -2.01 7.07 -2.51
C CYS A 340 -2.24 5.69 -1.90
N SER A 341 -1.59 5.43 -0.78
CA SER A 341 -1.77 4.24 0.03
C SER A 341 -1.88 4.62 1.50
N LEU A 342 -2.73 3.91 2.24
CA LEU A 342 -2.67 3.93 3.69
C LEU A 342 -1.80 2.78 4.19
N CYS A 343 -0.75 3.14 4.93
CA CYS A 343 0.17 2.24 5.61
C CYS A 343 -0.15 2.21 7.11
N GLU A 344 0.42 1.24 7.81
CA GLU A 344 0.34 1.14 9.28
C GLU A 344 1.75 1.06 9.87
N GLU A 345 1.95 1.72 11.01
CA GLU A 345 3.20 1.73 11.74
C GLU A 345 3.07 1.55 13.26
N THR A 346 3.67 0.46 13.76
CA THR A 346 4.07 0.31 15.17
C THR A 346 5.41 0.98 15.46
N SER A 347 6.44 0.67 14.66
CA SER A 347 7.81 1.20 14.84
C SER A 347 8.33 1.89 13.58
N MET A 348 8.63 1.18 12.48
CA MET A 348 9.15 1.79 11.24
C MET A 348 8.33 1.40 9.99
N SER A 349 7.16 0.79 10.20
CA SER A 349 6.40 0.13 9.13
C SER A 349 5.75 1.04 8.09
N CYS A 350 5.80 2.35 8.25
CA CYS A 350 5.51 3.33 7.20
C CYS A 350 6.79 4.06 6.75
N ARG A 351 7.63 4.49 7.69
CA ARG A 351 8.86 5.25 7.39
C ARG A 351 9.86 4.44 6.57
N GLY A 352 10.06 3.17 6.89
CA GLY A 352 10.93 2.25 6.15
C GLY A 352 10.52 2.12 4.68
N PRO A 353 9.26 1.74 4.38
CA PRO A 353 8.82 1.62 2.99
C PRO A 353 8.80 2.95 2.24
N SER A 354 8.49 4.04 2.93
CA SER A 354 8.56 5.39 2.34
C SER A 354 9.97 5.77 1.94
N ASN A 355 10.96 5.50 2.80
CA ASN A 355 12.37 5.79 2.54
C ASN A 355 12.94 4.96 1.37
N HIS A 356 12.68 3.66 1.34
CA HIS A 356 13.25 2.77 0.31
C HIS A 356 12.65 3.03 -1.08
N ASN A 357 11.36 3.37 -1.13
CA ASN A 357 10.65 3.56 -2.40
C ASN A 357 10.52 5.03 -2.82
N ALA A 358 11.22 5.95 -2.14
CA ALA A 358 11.18 7.39 -2.40
C ALA A 358 9.76 7.97 -2.54
N VAL A 359 8.86 7.60 -1.63
CA VAL A 359 7.49 8.15 -1.57
C VAL A 359 7.33 9.08 -0.39
N SER A 360 6.49 10.11 -0.55
CA SER A 360 6.17 11.02 0.55
C SER A 360 5.32 10.31 1.59
N LEU A 361 5.60 10.57 2.87
CA LEU A 361 4.83 10.06 4.00
C LEU A 361 4.39 11.22 4.89
N ILE A 362 3.10 11.28 5.21
CA ILE A 362 2.62 11.94 6.42
C ILE A 362 2.26 10.84 7.40
N LEU A 363 3.08 10.71 8.44
CA LEU A 363 2.80 9.86 9.58
C LEU A 363 2.45 10.78 10.75
N PRO A 364 1.15 11.00 11.01
CA PRO A 364 0.76 11.88 12.09
C PRO A 364 1.11 11.27 13.45
N HIS A 365 1.07 12.10 14.49
CA HIS A 365 1.12 11.58 15.86
C HIS A 365 -0.06 10.63 16.08
N LYS A 366 0.13 9.60 16.91
CA LYS A 366 -0.84 8.50 17.13
C LYS A 366 -2.27 8.96 17.38
N SER A 367 -2.38 10.07 18.08
CA SER A 367 -3.65 10.64 18.51
C SER A 367 -4.34 11.55 17.48
N LEU A 368 -3.78 11.73 16.28
CA LEU A 368 -4.43 12.56 15.27
C LEU A 368 -5.52 11.79 14.55
N ILE A 369 -5.27 10.61 14.01
CA ILE A 369 -6.27 9.82 13.27
C ILE A 369 -6.44 8.46 13.93
N SER A 370 -7.71 8.03 14.05
CA SER A 370 -8.06 6.75 14.67
C SER A 370 -7.41 5.57 13.94
N PHE A 371 -6.78 4.68 14.70
CA PHE A 371 -6.36 3.37 14.22
C PHE A 371 -7.37 2.27 14.61
N LEU A 372 -8.45 2.64 15.30
CA LEU A 372 -9.52 1.71 15.64
C LEU A 372 -10.59 1.64 14.54
N GLY A 373 -11.23 0.48 14.48
CA GLY A 373 -12.38 0.24 13.62
C GLY A 373 -12.26 -0.95 12.68
N GLY A 374 -11.30 -1.85 12.90
CA GLY A 374 -11.12 -3.06 12.08
C GLY A 374 -9.78 -3.05 11.36
N ALA A 375 -8.71 -3.33 12.10
CA ALA A 375 -7.39 -3.53 11.53
C ALA A 375 -6.61 -4.53 12.38
N LEU A 376 -5.82 -5.37 11.72
CA LEU A 376 -4.84 -6.23 12.39
C LEU A 376 -3.63 -5.35 12.76
N GLY A 377 -3.55 -4.96 14.04
CA GLY A 377 -2.41 -4.24 14.62
C GLY A 377 -1.32 -5.17 15.15
N ALA A 378 -0.24 -4.60 15.68
CA ALA A 378 0.82 -5.35 16.35
C ALA A 378 1.00 -4.94 17.83
N ASP A 379 0.89 -3.64 18.12
CA ASP A 379 0.88 -3.10 19.48
C ASP A 379 0.00 -1.84 19.51
N ILE A 380 -1.20 -1.99 20.07
CA ILE A 380 -2.21 -0.95 20.12
C ILE A 380 -1.72 0.37 20.73
N TYR A 381 -0.66 0.38 21.54
CA TYR A 381 -0.10 1.61 22.12
C TYR A 381 0.78 2.39 21.14
N ASN A 382 1.28 1.73 20.10
CA ASN A 382 2.23 2.29 19.16
C ASN A 382 1.68 2.37 17.73
N ASP A 383 0.75 1.48 17.38
CA ASP A 383 0.15 1.39 16.04
C ASP A 383 -0.53 2.71 15.63
N ARG A 384 -0.30 3.13 14.40
CA ARG A 384 -0.85 4.35 13.80
C ARG A 384 -0.92 4.22 12.30
N ALA A 385 -1.93 4.85 11.71
CA ALA A 385 -2.06 4.96 10.27
C ALA A 385 -1.12 6.04 9.72
N GLY A 386 -0.52 5.78 8.55
CA GLY A 386 0.24 6.75 7.79
C GLY A 386 -0.28 6.86 6.36
N ILE A 387 0.00 7.99 5.73
CA ILE A 387 -0.48 8.31 4.38
C ILE A 387 0.72 8.41 3.46
N MET A 388 0.78 7.53 2.46
CA MET A 388 1.79 7.55 1.42
C MET A 388 1.19 8.06 0.11
N CYS A 389 1.81 9.07 -0.49
CA CYS A 389 1.49 9.56 -1.84
C CYS A 389 2.79 9.96 -2.54
N ARG A 390 2.75 10.27 -3.84
CA ARG A 390 3.94 10.80 -4.56
C ARG A 390 4.38 12.17 -4.05
N THR A 391 3.46 12.97 -3.50
CA THR A 391 3.75 14.32 -3.00
C THR A 391 3.27 14.52 -1.57
N VAL A 392 3.97 15.36 -0.80
CA VAL A 392 3.56 15.78 0.56
C VAL A 392 2.20 16.46 0.52
N ARG A 393 1.94 17.25 -0.54
CA ARG A 393 0.68 17.97 -0.70
C ARG A 393 -0.51 17.03 -0.88
N ASP A 394 -0.38 15.96 -1.66
CA ASP A 394 -1.47 15.00 -1.80
C ASP A 394 -1.66 14.19 -0.52
N ALA A 395 -0.58 13.80 0.17
CA ALA A 395 -0.69 13.16 1.49
C ALA A 395 -1.42 14.08 2.50
N ALA A 396 -1.17 15.39 2.45
CA ALA A 396 -1.85 16.37 3.29
C ALA A 396 -3.33 16.53 2.93
N LYS A 397 -3.71 16.45 1.64
CA LYS A 397 -5.13 16.43 1.22
C LYS A 397 -5.87 15.21 1.72
N VAL A 398 -5.22 14.04 1.69
CA VAL A 398 -5.80 12.82 2.26
C VAL A 398 -5.99 12.99 3.77
N LEU A 399 -5.02 13.57 4.48
CA LEU A 399 -5.17 13.86 5.91
C LEU A 399 -6.34 14.81 6.17
N ASP A 400 -6.48 15.89 5.39
CA ASP A 400 -7.61 16.81 5.48
C ASP A 400 -8.94 16.11 5.19
N ALA A 401 -8.98 15.19 4.22
CA ALA A 401 -10.18 14.43 3.85
C ALA A 401 -10.65 13.45 4.94
N LEU A 402 -9.73 12.94 5.78
CA LEU A 402 -10.03 12.08 6.93
C LEU A 402 -10.63 12.86 8.12
N LYS A 403 -10.72 14.19 8.04
CA LYS A 403 -11.42 15.00 9.04
C LYS A 403 -12.93 14.81 8.88
N ASP A 404 -13.56 14.20 9.86
CA ASP A 404 -15.01 14.13 9.95
C ASP A 404 -15.60 15.54 10.17
N PRO A 405 -16.67 15.92 9.45
CA PRO A 405 -17.28 17.25 9.61
C PRO A 405 -17.86 17.53 11.00
N ALA A 406 -18.31 16.51 11.73
CA ALA A 406 -18.99 16.68 13.02
C ALA A 406 -18.02 16.56 14.21
N SER A 407 -17.15 15.55 14.17
CA SER A 407 -16.23 15.17 15.25
C SER A 407 -14.77 15.58 14.98
N GLY A 408 -14.47 16.11 13.80
CA GLY A 408 -13.11 16.43 13.41
C GLY A 408 -12.30 15.15 13.25
N TYR A 409 -11.17 15.04 13.95
CA TYR A 409 -10.41 13.80 13.97
C TYR A 409 -10.64 12.93 15.22
N TYR A 410 -11.53 13.37 16.10
CA TYR A 410 -11.85 12.63 17.31
C TYR A 410 -12.74 11.43 16.99
N ASP A 411 -12.32 10.24 17.41
CA ASP A 411 -13.12 9.03 17.37
C ASP A 411 -13.41 8.60 18.82
N PRO A 412 -14.68 8.64 19.27
CA PRO A 412 -15.03 8.31 20.65
C PRO A 412 -14.75 6.84 21.02
N ARG A 413 -14.47 5.99 20.04
CA ARG A 413 -14.07 4.59 20.27
C ARG A 413 -12.57 4.48 20.54
N ASP A 414 -11.77 5.42 20.07
CA ASP A 414 -10.31 5.45 20.18
C ASP A 414 -9.85 6.45 21.24
N ILE A 415 -9.50 5.91 22.41
CA ILE A 415 -9.01 6.66 23.55
C ILE A 415 -7.80 7.53 23.21
N PHE A 416 -7.01 7.17 22.19
CA PHE A 416 -5.85 7.94 21.80
C PHE A 416 -6.23 9.23 21.07
N THR A 417 -7.39 9.30 20.42
CA THR A 417 -7.81 10.49 19.65
C THR A 417 -8.34 11.64 20.52
N THR A 418 -8.26 11.51 21.85
CA THR A 418 -8.71 12.49 22.85
C THR A 418 -7.82 13.75 22.97
N VAL A 419 -6.82 13.91 22.11
CA VAL A 419 -5.68 14.88 22.21
C VAL A 419 -6.02 16.28 21.64
N PRO A 420 -5.33 17.37 22.05
CA PRO A 420 -5.92 18.70 21.98
C PRO A 420 -6.00 19.28 20.56
N ARG A 421 -7.07 20.07 20.38
CA ARG A 421 -7.43 20.81 19.16
C ARG A 421 -6.29 21.64 18.55
N SER A 422 -5.24 21.95 19.31
CA SER A 422 -4.07 22.75 18.87
C SER A 422 -3.28 22.10 17.74
N SER A 423 -3.30 20.77 17.60
CA SER A 423 -2.63 20.10 16.47
C SER A 423 -3.43 20.20 15.16
N VAL A 424 -4.73 20.53 15.24
CA VAL A 424 -5.61 20.61 14.08
C VAL A 424 -5.55 22.03 13.50
N LEU A 425 -5.07 22.15 12.26
CA LEU A 425 -4.95 23.44 11.61
C LEU A 425 -6.30 23.92 11.07
N ASP A 426 -6.66 25.18 11.32
CA ASP A 426 -7.93 25.77 10.88
C ASP A 426 -8.12 25.74 9.35
N LYS A 427 -7.02 25.95 8.61
CA LYS A 427 -7.01 25.95 7.14
C LYS A 427 -6.71 24.59 6.52
N GLY A 428 -6.55 23.55 7.35
CA GLY A 428 -6.08 22.23 6.92
C GLY A 428 -4.57 22.17 6.66
N TYR A 429 -4.08 20.95 6.50
CA TYR A 429 -2.68 20.63 6.27
C TYR A 429 -2.27 20.88 4.81
N ALA A 430 -3.15 20.61 3.84
CA ALA A 430 -2.85 20.77 2.42
C ALA A 430 -2.58 22.24 2.04
N ALA A 431 -3.23 23.19 2.71
CA ALA A 431 -2.97 24.63 2.55
C ALA A 431 -1.57 25.04 3.03
N SER A 432 -0.97 24.26 3.94
CA SER A 432 0.37 24.49 4.48
C SER A 432 1.47 23.72 3.72
N ALA A 433 1.09 22.73 2.91
CA ALA A 433 2.00 21.90 2.12
C ALA A 433 2.22 22.48 0.71
N ALA A 434 3.04 23.53 0.62
CA ALA A 434 3.43 24.12 -0.66
C ALA A 434 4.17 23.10 -1.55
N SER A 435 3.73 22.95 -2.81
CA SER A 435 4.40 22.10 -3.80
C SER A 435 4.24 22.69 -5.22
N PRO A 436 5.35 22.90 -5.98
CA PRO A 436 6.73 22.76 -5.53
C PRO A 436 7.09 23.81 -4.47
N GLY A 437 8.10 23.51 -3.63
CA GLY A 437 8.60 24.48 -2.66
C GLY A 437 9.20 25.72 -3.34
N ALA A 438 9.19 26.87 -2.66
CA ALA A 438 9.80 28.10 -3.15
C ALA A 438 11.14 28.36 -2.46
N ARG A 439 12.07 29.04 -3.15
CA ARG A 439 13.33 29.48 -2.53
C ARG A 439 13.02 30.35 -1.32
N GLY A 440 13.57 29.98 -0.16
CA GLY A 440 13.36 30.69 1.09
C GLY A 440 12.12 30.26 1.89
N SER A 441 11.36 29.23 1.47
CA SER A 441 10.24 28.70 2.26
C SER A 441 10.63 28.21 3.66
N LEU A 442 11.91 27.91 3.89
CA LEU A 442 12.45 27.53 5.20
C LEU A 442 13.18 28.68 5.92
N ARG A 443 13.09 29.92 5.43
CA ARG A 443 13.76 31.08 6.05
C ARG A 443 13.23 31.28 7.48
N GLY A 444 14.14 31.34 8.45
CA GLY A 444 13.80 31.51 9.86
C GLY A 444 13.51 30.21 10.61
N PHE A 445 13.39 29.07 9.92
CA PHE A 445 13.29 27.76 10.57
C PHE A 445 14.63 27.34 11.17
N ARG A 446 14.58 26.65 12.31
CA ARG A 446 15.73 26.01 12.95
C ARG A 446 15.57 24.49 12.81
N ILE A 447 16.51 23.85 12.14
CA ILE A 447 16.48 22.40 11.89
C ILE A 447 17.65 21.76 12.64
N GLY A 448 17.36 20.84 13.56
CA GLY A 448 18.36 20.00 14.20
C GLY A 448 18.64 18.76 13.35
N ILE A 449 19.91 18.44 13.14
CA ILE A 449 20.34 17.26 12.39
C ILE A 449 20.86 16.22 13.39
N ILE A 450 20.20 15.07 13.44
CA ILE A 450 20.65 13.89 14.22
C ILE A 450 21.79 13.26 13.41
N ARG A 451 23.02 13.30 13.94
CA ARG A 451 24.25 12.90 13.22
C ARG A 451 24.70 11.48 13.56
N GLU A 452 24.16 10.92 14.64
CA GLU A 452 24.52 9.63 15.23
C GLU A 452 24.38 8.46 14.25
N SER A 453 23.48 8.54 13.26
CA SER A 453 23.31 7.51 12.22
C SER A 453 23.87 7.93 10.85
N MET A 454 24.58 9.06 10.77
CA MET A 454 25.15 9.60 9.53
C MET A 454 26.67 9.50 9.47
N LEU A 455 27.32 9.37 10.63
CA LEU A 455 28.76 9.39 10.79
C LEU A 455 29.17 8.20 11.64
N THR A 456 30.35 7.66 11.36
CA THR A 456 30.99 6.68 12.24
C THR A 456 31.87 7.40 13.24
N PHE A 457 31.76 7.03 14.51
CA PHE A 457 32.52 7.62 15.60
C PHE A 457 33.40 6.54 16.26
N PRO A 458 34.72 6.74 16.36
CA PRO A 458 35.60 5.79 17.03
C PRO A 458 35.13 5.50 18.46
N GLY A 459 35.02 4.21 18.81
CA GLY A 459 34.60 3.74 20.13
C GLY A 459 33.09 3.71 20.37
N VAL A 460 32.26 4.04 19.37
CA VAL A 460 30.81 3.85 19.45
C VAL A 460 30.46 2.47 18.93
N LYS A 461 29.99 1.61 19.83
CA LYS A 461 29.65 0.20 19.53
C LYS A 461 28.57 0.05 18.44
N ALA A 462 27.70 1.05 18.26
CA ALA A 462 26.68 1.03 17.20
C ALA A 462 27.27 1.23 15.78
N ASP A 463 28.50 1.74 15.68
CA ASP A 463 29.20 2.00 14.42
C ASP A 463 30.15 0.86 14.02
N GLU A 464 30.34 -0.13 14.91
CA GLU A 464 31.08 -1.35 14.62
C GLU A 464 30.20 -2.28 13.78
N PRO A 465 30.70 -2.83 12.64
CA PRO A 465 29.95 -3.79 11.86
C PRO A 465 29.45 -4.94 12.75
N ILE A 466 28.15 -5.28 12.66
CA ILE A 466 27.56 -6.34 13.49
C ILE A 466 28.30 -7.68 13.32
N ALA A 467 28.89 -7.90 12.14
CA ALA A 467 29.71 -9.08 11.83
C ALA A 467 31.04 -9.11 12.59
N GLN A 468 31.56 -7.96 13.02
CA GLN A 468 32.76 -7.85 13.86
C GLN A 468 32.41 -7.82 15.35
N ALA A 469 31.26 -7.25 15.73
CA ALA A 469 30.83 -7.20 17.13
C ALA A 469 30.38 -8.56 17.70
N ALA A 470 30.10 -9.54 16.83
CA ALA A 470 29.71 -10.91 17.19
C ALA A 470 30.82 -11.96 17.01
N ALA A 471 32.00 -11.55 16.51
CA ALA A 471 33.23 -12.34 16.50
C ALA A 471 34.01 -12.06 17.79
#